data_AF-A0A6N3GJP1-F1
#
_entry.id   AF-A0A6N3GJP1-F1
#
_cell.length_a   1.000
_cell.length_b   1.000
_cell.length_c   1.000
_cell.angle_alpha   90.00
_cell.angle_beta   90.00
_cell.angle_gamma   90.00
#
_symmetry.space_group_name_H-M   'P 1'
#
loop_
_entity.id
_entity.type
_entity.pdbx_description
1 polymer ?
#
loop_
_entity_poly.entity_id
_entity_poly.type
_entity_poly.pdbx_seq_one_letter_code
_entity_poly.pdbx_strand_id
1 'polypeptide(L)'
;MGRKTSKNNDLLSSVRKDTSPKIYSLLVDLVNDDREDLAEIVLKIDYLLEYTSVCIRQKDFDEAKETIKRVEARMDILEKEGTDMEYLKYLYDGIKKKCK
;
A
#
# COMPACT_ATOMS: atom_id res chain seq x y z
N MET A 1 -13.86 6.80 -20.99
CA MET A 1 -13.13 7.84 -20.22
C MET A 1 -11.70 7.93 -20.72
N GLY A 2 -11.07 9.11 -20.67
CA GLY A 2 -9.64 9.24 -21.00
C GLY A 2 -8.78 8.64 -19.89
N ARG A 3 -7.57 8.20 -20.23
CA ARG A 3 -6.62 7.65 -19.26
C ARG A 3 -6.39 8.65 -18.11
N LYS A 4 -6.65 8.22 -16.87
CA LYS A 4 -6.36 8.98 -15.64
C LYS A 4 -4.86 8.90 -15.35
N THR A 5 -4.27 10.03 -14.98
CA THR A 5 -2.85 10.27 -14.74
C THR A 5 -2.71 11.30 -13.62
N SER A 6 -1.49 11.53 -13.14
CA SER A 6 -1.24 12.60 -12.16
C SER A 6 -1.63 14.01 -12.62
N LYS A 7 -1.90 14.24 -13.92
CA LYS A 7 -2.29 15.56 -14.42
C LYS A 7 -3.81 15.81 -14.32
N ASN A 8 -4.61 14.75 -14.17
CA ASN A 8 -6.07 14.79 -14.28
C ASN A 8 -6.77 13.90 -13.23
N ASN A 9 -6.05 13.46 -12.19
CA ASN A 9 -6.63 12.78 -11.04
C ASN A 9 -5.89 13.23 -9.77
N ASP A 10 -6.63 13.70 -8.78
CA ASP A 10 -6.11 14.28 -7.54
C ASP A 10 -5.32 13.28 -6.68
N LEU A 11 -5.79 12.02 -6.62
CA LEU A 11 -5.12 10.96 -5.88
C LEU A 11 -3.74 10.67 -6.48
N LEU A 12 -3.67 10.43 -7.79
CA LEU A 12 -2.41 10.19 -8.50
C LEU A 12 -1.48 11.41 -8.45
N SER A 13 -2.01 12.63 -8.47
CA SER A 13 -1.21 13.85 -8.34
C SER A 13 -0.51 13.92 -6.99
N SER A 14 -1.28 13.67 -5.92
CA SER A 14 -0.82 13.84 -4.54
C SER A 14 0.24 12.83 -4.12
N VAL A 15 0.16 11.59 -4.63
CA VAL A 15 1.00 10.49 -4.17
C VAL A 15 2.23 10.24 -5.06
N ARG A 16 2.36 10.99 -6.15
CA ARG A 16 3.40 10.79 -7.18
C ARG A 16 4.84 10.89 -6.65
N LYS A 17 5.08 11.69 -5.62
CA LYS A 17 6.42 11.94 -5.08
C LYS A 17 6.76 11.06 -3.87
N ASP A 18 5.74 10.62 -3.14
CA ASP A 18 5.88 9.91 -1.87
C ASP A 18 5.80 8.38 -2.04
N THR A 19 5.24 7.89 -3.16
CA THR A 19 5.11 6.46 -3.41
C THR A 19 6.23 5.92 -4.30
N SER A 20 6.59 4.64 -4.08
CA SER A 20 7.55 3.97 -4.95
C SER A 20 7.00 3.80 -6.37
N PRO A 21 7.84 3.73 -7.42
CA PRO A 21 7.37 3.55 -8.80
C PRO A 21 6.47 2.33 -9.01
N LYS A 22 6.70 1.25 -8.25
CA LYS A 22 5.89 0.03 -8.33
C LYS A 22 4.49 0.21 -7.71
N ILE A 23 4.40 0.90 -6.57
CA ILE A 23 3.11 1.24 -5.96
C ILE A 23 2.36 2.25 -6.84
N TYR A 24 3.06 3.26 -7.33
CA TYR A 24 2.48 4.25 -8.22
C TYR A 24 1.90 3.63 -9.49
N SER A 25 2.58 2.63 -10.09
CA SER A 25 2.02 1.90 -11.24
C SER A 25 0.70 1.21 -10.88
N LEU A 26 0.67 0.47 -9.76
CA LEU A 26 -0.54 -0.20 -9.29
C LEU A 26 -1.70 0.79 -9.06
N LEU A 27 -1.42 1.95 -8.48
CA LEU A 27 -2.43 3.00 -8.29
C LEU A 27 -2.95 3.54 -9.62
N VAL A 28 -2.09 3.74 -10.61
CA VAL A 28 -2.51 4.18 -11.95
C VAL A 28 -3.46 3.14 -12.55
N ASP A 29 -3.12 1.86 -12.49
CA ASP A 29 -3.97 0.78 -13.01
C ASP A 29 -5.34 0.78 -12.31
N LEU A 30 -5.36 0.74 -10.97
CA LEU A 30 -6.60 0.74 -10.18
C LEU A 30 -7.48 1.97 -10.45
N VAL A 31 -6.89 3.16 -10.52
CA VAL A 31 -7.62 4.41 -10.79
C VAL A 31 -8.23 4.40 -12.20
N ASN A 32 -7.53 3.83 -13.19
CA ASN A 32 -8.01 3.70 -14.56
C ASN A 32 -9.10 2.63 -14.72
N ASP A 33 -9.13 1.63 -13.85
CA ASP A 33 -10.21 0.64 -13.73
C ASP A 33 -11.41 1.13 -12.89
N ASP A 34 -11.46 2.43 -12.56
CA ASP A 34 -12.46 3.04 -11.68
C ASP A 34 -12.55 2.39 -10.28
N ARG A 35 -11.44 1.76 -9.85
CA ARG A 35 -11.23 1.16 -8.53
C ARG A 35 -10.44 2.08 -7.61
N GLU A 36 -10.83 3.35 -7.55
CA GLU A 36 -10.21 4.34 -6.64
C GLU A 36 -10.33 3.90 -5.17
N ASP A 37 -11.37 3.15 -4.82
CA ASP A 37 -11.54 2.51 -3.49
C ASP A 37 -10.37 1.58 -3.13
N LEU A 38 -9.92 0.75 -4.08
CA LEU A 38 -8.79 -0.14 -3.89
C LEU A 38 -7.47 0.62 -3.88
N ALA A 39 -7.36 1.68 -4.69
CA ALA A 39 -6.18 2.53 -4.71
C ALA A 39 -5.95 3.19 -3.34
N GLU A 40 -7.01 3.64 -2.67
CA GLU A 40 -6.92 4.15 -1.31
C GLU A 40 -6.48 3.09 -0.29
N ILE A 41 -6.94 1.83 -0.44
CA ILE A 41 -6.50 0.72 0.41
C ILE A 41 -5.00 0.45 0.19
N VAL A 42 -4.53 0.43 -1.06
CA VAL A 42 -3.12 0.26 -1.40
C VAL A 42 -2.25 1.34 -0.75
N LEU A 43 -2.65 2.61 -0.86
CA LEU A 43 -1.95 3.73 -0.21
C LEU A 43 -1.88 3.56 1.31
N LYS A 44 -2.97 3.11 1.91
CA LYS A 44 -3.03 2.88 3.36
C LYS A 44 -2.12 1.73 3.79
N ILE A 45 -2.01 0.67 2.97
CA ILE A 45 -1.07 -0.42 3.21
C ILE A 45 0.37 0.10 3.13
N ASP A 46 0.71 0.84 2.08
CA ASP A 46 2.06 1.40 1.88
C ASP A 46 2.50 2.25 3.08
N TYR A 47 1.63 3.16 3.52
CA TYR A 47 1.84 3.95 4.74
C TYR A 47 2.05 3.08 5.99
N LEU A 48 1.18 2.08 6.22
CA LEU A 48 1.29 1.21 7.39
C LEU A 48 2.56 0.35 7.39
N LEU A 49 3.04 -0.07 6.21
CA LEU A 49 4.30 -0.79 6.06
C LEU A 49 5.51 0.11 6.40
N GLU A 50 5.48 1.37 5.95
CA GLU A 50 6.49 2.36 6.33
C GLU A 50 6.45 2.61 7.84
N TYR A 51 5.26 2.84 8.40
CA TYR A 51 5.08 3.04 9.84
C TYR A 51 5.57 1.84 10.66
N THR A 52 5.24 0.62 10.24
CA THR A 52 5.75 -0.61 10.88
C THR A 52 7.28 -0.63 10.89
N SER A 53 7.91 -0.22 9.77
CA SER A 53 9.37 -0.13 9.67
C SER A 53 9.95 0.91 10.63
N VAL A 54 9.25 2.01 10.88
CA VAL A 54 9.62 3.03 11.87
C VAL A 54 9.53 2.46 13.29
N CYS A 55 8.43 1.79 13.65
CA CYS A 55 8.26 1.14 14.94
C CYS A 55 9.38 0.13 15.24
N ILE A 56 9.74 -0.71 14.25
CA ILE A 56 10.86 -1.66 14.37
C ILE A 56 12.18 -0.91 14.67
N ARG A 57 12.47 0.19 13.97
CA ARG A 57 13.70 0.99 14.21
C ARG A 57 13.71 1.60 15.62
N GLN A 58 12.55 1.99 16.13
CA GLN A 58 12.37 2.53 17.48
C GLN A 58 12.33 1.43 18.56
N LYS A 59 12.41 0.15 18.17
CA LYS A 59 12.27 -1.04 19.03
C LYS A 59 10.89 -1.16 19.69
N ASP A 60 9.88 -0.48 19.14
CA ASP A 60 8.49 -0.62 19.53
C ASP A 60 7.87 -1.81 18.78
N PHE A 61 8.21 -3.02 19.24
CA PHE A 61 7.80 -4.25 18.59
C PHE A 61 6.33 -4.59 18.81
N ASP A 62 5.73 -4.11 19.91
CA ASP A 62 4.31 -4.27 20.18
C ASP A 62 3.48 -3.50 19.15
N GLU A 63 3.77 -2.21 18.93
CA GLU A 63 3.08 -1.41 17.92
C GLU A 63 3.36 -1.94 16.49
N ALA A 64 4.58 -2.40 16.22
CA ALA A 64 4.91 -3.02 14.93
C ALA A 64 4.06 -4.28 14.66
N LYS A 65 3.84 -5.11 15.69
CA LYS A 65 2.99 -6.32 15.60
C LYS A 65 1.51 -5.99 15.45
N GLU A 66 1.03 -4.92 16.06
CA GLU A 66 -0.34 -4.45 15.87
C GLU A 66 -0.55 -3.89 14.46
N THR A 67 0.38 -3.05 14.01
CA THR A 67 0.31 -2.41 12.69
C THR A 67 0.37 -3.43 11.57
N ILE A 68 1.25 -4.44 11.65
CA ILE A 68 1.36 -5.45 10.59
C ILE A 68 0.10 -6.33 10.47
N LYS A 69 -0.65 -6.54 11.57
CA LYS A 69 -1.97 -7.20 11.52
C LYS A 69 -3.00 -6.35 10.79
N ARG A 70 -2.97 -5.03 10.99
CA ARG A 70 -3.83 -4.08 10.27
C ARG A 70 -3.52 -4.04 8.77
N VAL A 71 -2.25 -4.27 8.39
CA VAL A 71 -1.86 -4.46 6.99
C VAL A 71 -2.45 -5.75 6.44
N GLU A 72 -2.29 -6.87 7.15
CA GLU A 72 -2.79 -8.19 6.73
C GLU A 72 -4.31 -8.15 6.44
N ALA A 73 -5.10 -7.53 7.32
CA ALA A 73 -6.54 -7.39 7.13
C ALA A 73 -6.92 -6.57 5.87
N ARG A 74 -6.09 -5.62 5.44
CA ARG A 74 -6.32 -4.82 4.23
C ARG A 74 -5.89 -5.55 2.98
N MET A 75 -4.80 -6.31 3.06
CA MET A 75 -4.34 -7.16 1.96
C MET A 75 -5.37 -8.26 1.64
N ASP A 76 -6.04 -8.81 2.66
CA ASP A 76 -7.13 -9.77 2.48
C ASP A 76 -8.31 -9.18 1.67
N ILE A 77 -8.64 -7.90 1.89
CA ILE A 77 -9.67 -7.20 1.09
C ILE A 77 -9.25 -7.12 -0.37
N LEU A 78 -8.01 -6.67 -0.64
CA LEU A 78 -7.48 -6.58 -2.01
C LEU A 78 -7.39 -7.96 -2.69
N GLU A 79 -7.11 -9.03 -1.93
CA GLU A 79 -7.03 -10.40 -2.44
C GLU A 79 -8.39 -10.93 -2.87
N LYS A 80 -9.43 -10.66 -2.07
CA LYS A 80 -10.81 -10.99 -2.41
C LYS A 80 -11.30 -10.27 -3.67
N GLU A 81 -10.80 -9.07 -3.90
CA GLU A 81 -11.10 -8.26 -5.08
C GLU A 81 -10.24 -8.61 -6.30
N GLY A 82 -9.34 -9.60 -6.20
CA GLY A 82 -8.53 -10.09 -7.32
C GLY A 82 -7.43 -9.12 -7.78
N THR A 83 -6.99 -8.20 -6.91
CA THR A 83 -5.95 -7.23 -7.25
C THR A 83 -4.56 -7.87 -7.26
N ASP A 84 -3.75 -7.57 -8.28
CA ASP A 84 -2.36 -8.00 -8.29
C ASP A 84 -1.54 -7.22 -7.24
N MET A 85 -1.06 -7.94 -6.23
CA MET A 85 -0.39 -7.38 -5.05
C MET A 85 1.01 -7.94 -4.86
N GLU A 86 1.65 -8.47 -5.90
CA GLU A 86 2.92 -9.19 -5.77
C GLU A 86 3.97 -8.34 -5.04
N TYR A 87 4.06 -7.05 -5.40
CA TYR A 87 4.99 -6.13 -4.76
C TYR A 87 4.63 -5.80 -3.30
N LEU A 88 3.35 -5.64 -2.99
CA LEU A 88 2.89 -5.41 -1.61
C LEU A 88 3.18 -6.64 -0.73
N LYS A 89 2.95 -7.85 -1.24
CA LYS A 89 3.30 -9.12 -0.56
C LYS A 89 4.80 -9.22 -0.29
N TYR A 90 5.64 -8.84 -1.24
CA TYR A 90 7.08 -8.80 -1.05
C TYR A 90 7.50 -7.85 0.08
N LEU A 91 6.97 -6.62 0.09
CA LEU A 91 7.27 -5.65 1.15
C LEU A 91 6.81 -6.13 2.53
N TYR A 92 5.57 -6.64 2.57
CA TYR A 92 4.96 -7.19 3.77
C TYR A 92 5.78 -8.33 4.37
N ASP A 93 6.19 -9.33 3.58
CA ASP A 93 6.98 -10.47 4.09
C ASP A 93 8.34 -10.01 4.63
N GLY A 94 9.00 -9.09 3.93
CA GLY A 94 10.27 -8.51 4.36
C GLY A 94 10.18 -7.75 5.69
N ILE A 95 9.07 -7.05 5.94
CA ILE A 95 8.82 -6.31 7.18
C ILE A 95 8.37 -7.25 8.30
N LYS A 96 7.43 -8.17 8.04
CA LYS A 96 6.91 -9.14 9.01
C LYS A 96 8.03 -9.97 9.64
N LYS A 97 9.03 -10.38 8.85
CA LYS A 97 10.21 -11.11 9.35
C LYS A 97 11.03 -10.34 10.40
N LYS A 98 10.93 -9.02 10.41
CA LYS A 98 11.65 -8.11 11.33
C LYS A 98 10.83 -7.74 12.57
N CYS A 99 9.52 -8.02 12.60
CA CYS A 99 8.63 -7.80 13.75
C CYS A 99 8.81 -8.85 14.87
N LYS A 100 10.00 -9.41 15.09
CA LYS A 100 10.23 -10.46 16.09
C LYS A 100 10.34 -9.90 17.49
#